data_AF-A0A524A1Z9-F1
#
_entry.id   AF-A0A524A1Z9-F1
#
_cell.length_a   1.000
_cell.length_b   1.000
_cell.length_c   1.000
_cell.angle_alpha   90.00
_cell.angle_beta   90.00
_cell.angle_gamma   90.00
#
_symmetry.space_group_name_H-M   'P 1'
#
loop_
_entity.id
_entity.type
_entity.pdbx_description
1 polymer ?
#
loop_
_entity_poly.entity_id
_entity_poly.type
_entity_poly.pdbx_seq_one_letter_code
_entity_poly.pdbx_strand_id
1 'polypeptide(L)'
;MLKAFLDKHRSEKELVDRAKIYLTICGEKQSKEKVQLKTFEDYYQHGVFKTNQEDYEEALKLLEKAREMKPKEGKILYLMAGTYCLKGENEKCFELLKNAIQLDKYFSILARNERDFESLWEDKKFKLITRMV
;
A
#
# COMPACT_ATOMS: atom_id res chain seq x y z
N MET A 1 -6.74 -9.13 11.63
CA MET A 1 -8.06 -9.70 11.29
C MET A 1 -8.28 -11.08 11.91
N LEU A 2 -7.51 -12.12 11.57
CA LEU A 2 -7.66 -13.49 12.16
C LEU A 2 -7.15 -13.63 13.60
N LYS A 3 -6.05 -12.97 13.99
CA LYS A 3 -5.58 -12.99 15.40
C LYS A 3 -6.62 -12.39 16.36
N ALA A 4 -7.18 -11.23 16.01
CA ALA A 4 -8.25 -10.59 16.78
C ALA A 4 -9.55 -11.41 16.82
N PHE A 5 -9.83 -12.21 15.79
CA PHE A 5 -10.94 -13.15 15.76
C PHE A 5 -10.77 -14.26 16.81
N LEU A 6 -9.54 -14.80 16.96
CA LEU A 6 -9.23 -15.81 17.98
C LEU A 6 -9.47 -15.33 19.41
N ASP A 7 -9.20 -14.05 19.69
CA ASP A 7 -9.38 -13.48 21.03
C ASP A 7 -10.84 -13.36 21.44
N LYS A 8 -11.72 -13.05 20.46
CA LYS A 8 -13.16 -12.82 20.67
C LYS A 8 -14.02 -14.08 20.59
N HIS A 9 -13.61 -15.11 19.85
CA HIS A 9 -14.42 -16.29 19.54
C HIS A 9 -13.85 -17.60 20.09
N ARG A 10 -13.24 -17.59 21.28
CA ARG A 10 -12.54 -18.77 21.86
C ARG A 10 -13.40 -20.03 22.03
N SER A 11 -14.72 -19.88 22.13
CA SER A 11 -15.68 -20.99 22.27
C SER A 11 -16.02 -21.68 20.95
N GLU A 12 -15.78 -21.05 19.81
CA GLU A 12 -16.13 -21.57 18.48
C GLU A 12 -15.00 -22.45 17.94
N LYS A 13 -14.84 -23.65 18.52
CA LYS A 13 -13.67 -24.52 18.31
C LYS A 13 -13.30 -24.75 16.84
N GLU A 14 -14.27 -25.08 15.98
CA GLU A 14 -14.00 -25.33 14.56
C GLU A 14 -13.46 -24.09 13.82
N LEU A 15 -14.02 -22.92 14.11
CA LEU A 15 -13.59 -21.66 13.49
C LEU A 15 -12.23 -21.21 14.04
N VAL A 16 -11.99 -21.42 15.32
CA VAL A 16 -10.70 -21.21 15.97
C VAL A 16 -9.61 -22.11 15.35
N ASP A 17 -9.90 -23.38 15.10
CA ASP A 17 -8.94 -24.32 14.54
C ASP A 17 -8.62 -23.99 13.08
N ARG A 18 -9.63 -23.66 12.26
CA ARG A 18 -9.40 -23.16 10.89
C ARG A 18 -8.60 -21.87 10.89
N ALA A 19 -8.91 -20.92 11.78
CA ALA A 19 -8.19 -19.67 11.90
C ALA A 19 -6.71 -19.87 12.27
N LYS A 20 -6.40 -20.82 13.16
CA LYS A 20 -5.02 -21.21 13.49
C LYS A 20 -4.32 -21.82 12.31
N ILE A 21 -4.96 -22.77 11.59
CA ILE A 21 -4.39 -23.39 10.38
C ILE A 21 -4.03 -22.32 9.35
N TYR A 22 -4.93 -21.38 9.07
CA TYR A 22 -4.64 -20.31 8.11
C TYR A 22 -3.53 -19.38 8.59
N LEU A 23 -3.46 -19.05 9.89
CA LEU A 23 -2.35 -18.27 10.43
C LEU A 23 -1.00 -19.01 10.31
N THR A 24 -0.96 -20.31 10.53
CA THR A 24 0.23 -21.14 10.33
C THR A 24 0.67 -21.13 8.87
N ILE A 25 -0.25 -21.37 7.92
CA ILE A 25 0.04 -21.34 6.48
C ILE A 25 0.58 -19.98 6.03
N CYS A 26 0.00 -18.89 6.55
CA CYS A 26 0.48 -17.53 6.27
C CYS A 26 1.84 -17.23 6.92
N GLY A 27 2.10 -17.77 8.12
CA GLY A 27 3.34 -17.55 8.88
C GLY A 27 4.53 -18.35 8.34
N GLU A 28 4.33 -19.58 7.89
CA GLU A 28 5.38 -20.43 7.30
C GLU A 28 5.94 -19.85 5.99
N LYS A 29 5.13 -19.07 5.26
CA LYS A 29 5.57 -18.35 4.06
C LYS A 29 6.36 -17.07 4.34
N GLN A 30 6.44 -16.62 5.60
CA GLN A 30 7.35 -15.54 6.02
C GLN A 30 8.75 -16.12 6.27
N SER A 31 9.34 -16.81 5.29
CA SER A 31 10.75 -17.14 5.38
C SER A 31 11.56 -15.85 5.24
N LYS A 32 12.49 -15.62 6.17
CA LYS A 32 13.46 -14.52 6.14
C LYS A 32 14.55 -14.77 5.09
N GLU A 33 14.20 -15.31 3.92
CA GLU A 33 15.13 -15.32 2.81
C GLU A 33 15.39 -13.87 2.41
N LYS A 34 16.67 -13.50 2.34
CA LYS A 34 17.08 -12.24 1.72
C LYS A 34 16.73 -12.33 0.24
N VAL A 35 15.51 -11.94 -0.11
CA VAL A 35 15.06 -11.88 -1.50
C VAL A 35 15.98 -10.92 -2.24
N GLN A 36 16.69 -11.42 -3.25
CA GLN A 36 17.49 -10.57 -4.11
C GLN A 36 16.56 -9.82 -5.06
N LEU A 37 16.34 -8.53 -4.78
CA LEU A 37 15.54 -7.66 -5.64
C LEU A 37 16.39 -7.18 -6.82
N LYS A 38 15.95 -7.48 -8.05
CA LYS A 38 16.70 -7.14 -9.27
C LYS A 38 15.85 -6.42 -10.28
N THR A 39 14.57 -6.78 -10.38
CA THR A 39 13.66 -6.23 -11.37
C THR A 39 12.84 -5.10 -10.79
N PHE A 40 12.32 -4.26 -11.67
CA PHE A 40 11.30 -3.27 -11.32
C PHE A 40 10.16 -3.90 -10.50
N GLU A 41 9.69 -5.08 -10.92
CA GLU A 41 8.53 -5.72 -10.30
C GLU A 41 8.88 -6.25 -8.91
N ASP A 42 10.12 -6.72 -8.70
CA ASP A 42 10.58 -7.15 -7.38
C ASP A 42 10.52 -5.98 -6.38
N TYR A 43 11.10 -4.83 -6.75
CA TYR A 43 11.09 -3.63 -5.90
C TYR A 43 9.68 -3.08 -5.70
N TYR A 44 8.86 -3.04 -6.75
CA TYR A 44 7.48 -2.57 -6.67
C TYR A 44 6.64 -3.44 -5.73
N GLN A 45 6.67 -4.77 -5.92
CA GLN A 45 5.88 -5.70 -5.12
C GLN A 45 6.36 -5.76 -3.65
N HIS A 46 7.67 -5.69 -3.42
CA HIS A 46 8.20 -5.55 -2.07
C HIS A 46 7.80 -4.21 -1.42
N GLY A 47 7.76 -3.13 -2.20
CA GLY A 47 7.24 -1.83 -1.75
C GLY A 47 5.76 -1.91 -1.33
N VAL A 48 4.90 -2.53 -2.15
CA VAL A 48 3.49 -2.81 -1.79
C VAL A 48 3.42 -3.60 -0.48
N PHE A 49 4.19 -4.68 -0.37
CA PHE A 49 4.21 -5.53 0.81
C PHE A 49 4.64 -4.77 2.07
N LYS A 50 5.60 -3.85 1.96
CA LYS A 50 6.05 -3.01 3.07
C LYS A 50 5.03 -1.94 3.45
N THR A 51 4.36 -1.30 2.49
CA THR A 51 3.24 -0.38 2.75
C THR A 51 2.14 -1.09 3.54
N ASN A 52 1.78 -2.32 3.14
CA ASN A 52 0.76 -3.11 3.82
C ASN A 52 1.16 -3.59 5.23
N GLN A 53 2.46 -3.59 5.54
CA GLN A 53 2.98 -3.87 6.89
C GLN A 53 3.15 -2.60 7.73
N GLU A 54 2.73 -1.44 7.22
CA GLU A 54 2.90 -0.13 7.85
C GLU A 54 4.38 0.28 8.04
N ASP A 55 5.30 -0.41 7.36
CA ASP A 55 6.73 -0.07 7.29
C ASP A 55 6.95 0.91 6.13
N TYR A 56 6.42 2.13 6.31
CA TYR A 56 6.34 3.13 5.26
C TYR A 56 7.71 3.63 4.80
N GLU A 57 8.68 3.76 5.71
CA GLU A 57 10.06 4.15 5.41
C GLU A 57 10.72 3.17 4.45
N GLU A 58 10.63 1.87 4.73
CA GLU A 58 11.24 0.86 3.86
C GLU A 58 10.48 0.72 2.54
N ALA A 59 9.15 0.82 2.58
CA ALA A 59 8.32 0.86 1.38
C ALA A 59 8.79 1.96 0.42
N LEU A 60 8.96 3.19 0.91
CA LEU A 60 9.38 4.33 0.09
C LEU A 60 10.78 4.15 -0.50
N LYS A 61 11.73 3.55 0.22
CA LYS A 61 13.07 3.24 -0.33
C LYS A 61 12.99 2.24 -1.48
N LEU A 62 12.17 1.19 -1.32
CA LEU A 62 11.97 0.18 -2.35
C LEU A 62 11.27 0.77 -3.58
N LEU A 63 10.26 1.60 -3.37
CA LEU A 63 9.55 2.28 -4.46
C LEU A 63 10.44 3.29 -5.18
N GLU A 64 11.36 3.96 -4.47
CA GLU A 64 12.36 4.81 -5.10
C GLU A 64 13.27 4.01 -6.04
N LYS A 65 13.71 2.81 -5.62
CA LYS A 65 14.46 1.91 -6.50
C LYS A 65 13.66 1.47 -7.72
N ALA A 66 12.37 1.17 -7.57
CA ALA A 66 11.51 0.89 -8.71
C ALA A 66 11.38 2.12 -9.65
N ARG A 67 11.31 3.32 -9.08
CA ARG A 67 11.20 4.60 -9.82
C ARG A 67 12.45 4.92 -10.63
N GLU A 68 13.64 4.68 -10.06
CA GLU A 68 14.92 4.80 -10.78
C GLU A 68 14.93 3.92 -12.05
N MET A 69 14.31 2.74 -12.00
CA MET A 69 14.25 1.80 -13.13
C MET A 69 13.21 2.18 -14.19
N LYS A 70 12.06 2.73 -13.78
CA LYS A 70 10.99 3.18 -14.69
C LYS A 70 10.43 4.54 -14.24
N PRO A 71 11.08 5.65 -14.60
CA PRO A 71 10.71 6.99 -14.09
C PRO A 71 9.36 7.52 -14.60
N LYS A 72 8.80 6.92 -15.66
CA LYS A 72 7.50 7.31 -16.25
C LYS A 72 6.34 6.39 -15.86
N GLU A 73 6.57 5.48 -14.91
CA GLU A 73 5.57 4.50 -14.51
C GLU A 73 4.64 5.08 -13.44
N GLY A 74 3.43 5.46 -13.86
CA GLY A 74 2.47 6.17 -13.00
C GLY A 74 2.04 5.38 -11.77
N LYS A 75 2.00 4.03 -11.83
CA LYS A 75 1.62 3.19 -10.68
C LYS A 75 2.57 3.34 -9.50
N ILE A 76 3.85 3.68 -9.74
CA ILE A 76 4.77 3.96 -8.62
C ILE A 76 4.41 5.26 -7.94
N LEU A 77 4.17 6.33 -8.70
CA LEU A 77 3.83 7.64 -8.14
C LEU A 77 2.53 7.54 -7.32
N TYR A 78 1.54 6.83 -7.84
CA TYR A 78 0.29 6.56 -7.13
C TYR A 78 0.52 5.81 -5.83
N LEU A 79 1.29 4.71 -5.86
CA LEU A 79 1.58 3.92 -4.68
C LEU A 79 2.38 4.71 -3.62
N MET A 80 3.40 5.45 -4.04
CA MET A 80 4.14 6.34 -3.13
C MET A 80 3.23 7.41 -2.52
N ALA A 81 2.28 7.97 -3.29
CA ALA A 81 1.31 8.93 -2.78
C ALA A 81 0.43 8.32 -1.66
N GLY A 82 -0.08 7.10 -1.89
CA GLY A 82 -0.83 6.34 -0.87
C GLY A 82 0.02 6.08 0.37
N THR A 83 1.28 5.65 0.19
CA THR A 83 2.21 5.42 1.31
C THR A 83 2.48 6.70 2.11
N TYR A 84 2.67 7.85 1.46
CA TYR A 84 2.85 9.14 2.16
C TYR A 84 1.56 9.60 2.86
N CYS A 85 0.39 9.33 2.29
CA CYS A 85 -0.91 9.60 2.93
C CYS A 85 -1.06 8.78 4.22
N LEU A 86 -0.81 7.47 4.15
CA LEU A 86 -0.84 6.57 5.31
C LEU A 86 0.16 6.97 6.40
N LYS A 87 1.32 7.50 6.00
CA LYS A 87 2.33 8.05 6.91
C LYS A 87 1.95 9.41 7.52
N GLY A 88 0.92 10.08 7.00
CA GLY A 88 0.49 11.42 7.42
C GLY A 88 1.27 12.58 6.78
N GLU A 89 2.13 12.31 5.79
CA GLU A 89 2.89 13.32 5.05
C GLU A 89 2.08 13.83 3.83
N ASN A 90 0.95 14.49 4.10
CA ASN A 90 -0.07 14.83 3.10
C ASN A 90 0.45 15.68 1.92
N GLU A 91 1.40 16.60 2.16
CA GLU A 91 1.94 17.46 1.10
C GLU A 91 2.65 16.66 0.01
N LYS A 92 3.44 15.64 0.39
CA LYS A 92 4.10 14.75 -0.57
C LYS A 92 3.10 13.84 -1.28
N CYS A 93 2.08 13.37 -0.55
CA CYS A 93 0.97 12.64 -1.14
C CYS A 93 0.32 13.45 -2.27
N PHE A 94 -0.01 14.72 -2.03
CA PHE A 94 -0.64 15.58 -3.03
C PHE A 94 0.23 15.81 -4.27
N GLU A 95 1.53 16.05 -4.09
CA GLU A 95 2.46 16.24 -5.20
C GLU A 95 2.52 14.99 -6.10
N LEU A 96 2.73 13.82 -5.49
CA LEU A 96 2.87 12.56 -6.20
C LEU A 96 1.56 12.10 -6.84
N LEU A 97 0.44 12.27 -6.15
CA LEU A 97 -0.88 11.92 -6.67
C LEU A 97 -1.23 12.78 -7.88
N LYS A 98 -0.94 14.09 -7.84
CA LYS A 98 -1.12 14.99 -8.97
C LYS A 98 -0.29 14.54 -10.18
N ASN A 99 0.97 14.18 -9.96
CA ASN A 99 1.85 13.69 -11.03
C ASN A 99 1.36 12.34 -11.59
N ALA A 100 0.86 11.44 -10.75
CA ALA A 100 0.26 10.19 -11.20
C ALA A 100 -0.96 10.44 -12.09
N ILE A 101 -1.89 11.31 -11.67
CA ILE A 101 -3.10 11.67 -12.42
C ILE A 101 -2.78 12.33 -13.77
N GLN A 102 -1.69 13.10 -13.84
CA GLN A 102 -1.22 13.68 -15.10
C GLN A 102 -0.72 12.64 -16.10
N LEU A 103 -0.18 11.51 -15.63
CA LEU A 103 0.24 10.40 -16.48
C LEU A 103 -0.96 9.54 -16.91
N ASP A 104 -1.86 9.24 -15.99
CA ASP A 104 -3.09 8.50 -16.26
C ASP A 104 -4.22 8.96 -15.33
N LYS A 105 -5.30 9.45 -15.93
CA LYS A 105 -6.49 9.93 -15.22
C LYS A 105 -7.18 8.83 -14.41
N TYR A 106 -6.94 7.56 -14.70
CA TYR A 106 -7.44 6.43 -13.93
C TYR A 106 -7.07 6.51 -12.44
N PHE A 107 -5.89 7.07 -12.11
CA PHE A 107 -5.47 7.23 -10.72
C PHE A 107 -6.35 8.17 -9.89
N SER A 108 -7.08 9.11 -10.52
CA SER A 108 -8.09 9.93 -9.82
C SER A 108 -9.28 9.07 -9.36
N ILE A 109 -9.68 8.09 -10.17
CA ILE A 109 -10.76 7.18 -9.83
C ILE A 109 -10.30 6.28 -8.67
N LEU A 110 -9.11 5.69 -8.76
CA LEU A 110 -8.57 4.86 -7.69
C LEU A 110 -8.45 5.61 -6.36
N ALA A 111 -7.85 6.80 -6.35
CA ALA A 111 -7.63 7.55 -5.11
C ALA A 111 -8.93 7.87 -4.35
N ARG A 112 -10.05 8.04 -5.07
CA ARG A 112 -11.36 8.33 -4.47
C ARG A 112 -12.08 7.09 -3.92
N ASN A 113 -11.58 5.89 -4.19
CA ASN A 113 -12.22 4.63 -3.79
C ASN A 113 -11.32 3.74 -2.93
N GLU A 114 -10.00 3.94 -2.95
CA GLU A 114 -9.05 3.18 -2.13
C GLU A 114 -8.85 3.78 -0.75
N ARG A 115 -8.74 2.91 0.25
CA ARG A 115 -8.68 3.30 1.67
C ARG A 115 -7.40 4.01 2.08
N ASP A 116 -6.34 3.87 1.28
CA ASP A 116 -5.06 4.56 1.51
C ASP A 116 -5.22 6.08 1.62
N PHE A 117 -6.26 6.63 0.98
CA PHE A 117 -6.58 8.07 0.98
C PHE A 117 -7.82 8.43 1.82
N GLU A 118 -8.39 7.48 2.58
CA GLU A 118 -9.64 7.65 3.33
C GLU A 118 -9.62 8.89 4.25
N SER A 119 -8.47 9.14 4.90
CA SER A 119 -8.27 10.30 5.77
C SER A 119 -8.32 11.65 5.04
N LEU A 120 -8.14 11.66 3.72
CA LEU A 120 -8.08 12.86 2.88
C LEU A 120 -9.33 13.07 2.03
N TRP A 121 -10.30 12.16 2.04
CA TRP A 121 -11.48 12.28 1.18
C TRP A 121 -12.27 13.58 1.39
N GLU A 122 -12.30 14.11 2.61
CA GLU A 122 -12.95 15.39 2.92
C GLU A 122 -12.04 16.61 2.74
N ASP A 123 -10.74 16.42 2.53
CA ASP A 123 -9.77 17.48 2.35
C ASP A 123 -10.02 18.27 1.04
N LYS A 124 -9.99 19.61 1.14
CA LYS A 124 -10.28 20.51 0.00
C LYS A 124 -9.27 20.35 -1.13
N LYS A 125 -7.98 20.20 -0.81
CA LYS A 125 -6.89 20.06 -1.78
C LYS A 125 -6.94 18.68 -2.44
N PHE A 126 -7.24 17.63 -1.68
CA PHE A 126 -7.48 16.30 -2.23
C PHE A 126 -8.65 16.29 -3.23
N LYS A 127 -9.79 16.87 -2.86
CA LYS A 127 -10.95 17.01 -3.75
C LYS A 127 -10.61 17.80 -5.01
N LEU A 128 -9.78 18.84 -4.90
CA LEU A 128 -9.33 19.60 -6.06
C LEU A 128 -8.48 18.74 -7.00
N ILE A 129 -7.42 18.09 -6.47
CA ILE A 129 -6.49 17.26 -7.25
C ILE A 129 -7.22 16.12 -7.96
N THR A 130 -8.13 15.43 -7.26
CA THR A 130 -8.83 14.28 -7.82
C THR A 130 -9.99 14.65 -8.76
N ARG A 131 -10.41 15.92 -8.81
CA ARG A 131 -11.40 16.43 -9.77
C ARG A 131 -10.79 17.14 -10.97
N MET A 132 -9.47 17.31 -11.01
CA MET A 132 -8.76 17.76 -12.21
C MET A 132 -8.87 16.67 -13.28
N VAL A 133 -9.93 16.70 -14.08
CA VAL A 133 -10.17 15.83 -15.23
C VAL A 133 -10.38 16.68 -16.46
#